data_AF-A0A949D338-F1
#
_entry.id   AF-A0A949D338-F1
#
_cell.length_a   1.000
_cell.length_b   1.000
_cell.length_c   1.000
_cell.angle_alpha   90.00
_cell.angle_beta   90.00
_cell.angle_gamma   90.00
#
_symmetry.space_group_name_H-M   'P 1'
#
loop_
_entity.id
_entity.type
_entity.pdbx_description
1 polymer ?
#
loop_
_entity_poly.entity_id
_entity_poly.type
_entity_poly.pdbx_seq_one_letter_code
_entity_poly.pdbx_strand_id
1 'polypeptide(L)'
;NTSTAWDAFYSNGKVKVIREITDQYDDKANETGRVTLRMAFQNDKPWVIVKEESSGEGARPSAITKVGWDDSGSLVLKDKLAGGQASQATSEEANALYQHAVQALAQAQAKVPKPK
;
A
#
# COMPACT_ATOMS: atom_id res chain seq x y z
N ASN A 1 1.23 1.49 -20.44
CA ASN A 1 1.30 0.12 -19.90
C ASN A 1 1.55 0.14 -18.41
N THR A 2 1.11 -0.89 -17.66
CA THR A 2 1.44 -1.04 -16.24
C THR A 2 1.99 -2.44 -15.95
N SER A 3 2.87 -2.54 -14.96
CA SER A 3 3.36 -3.81 -14.44
C SER A 3 3.41 -3.75 -12.92
N THR A 4 2.92 -4.80 -12.26
CA THR A 4 2.89 -4.87 -10.80
C THR A 4 3.66 -6.09 -10.32
N ALA A 5 4.64 -5.86 -9.44
CA ALA A 5 5.31 -6.91 -8.67
C ALA A 5 4.88 -6.81 -7.20
N TRP A 6 4.83 -7.95 -6.51
CA TRP A 6 4.45 -7.98 -5.09
C TRP A 6 5.22 -9.04 -4.31
N ASP A 7 5.44 -8.75 -3.03
CA ASP A 7 6.00 -9.66 -2.02
C ASP A 7 5.10 -9.69 -0.79
N ALA A 8 5.02 -10.84 -0.12
CA ALA A 8 4.33 -10.96 1.16
C ALA A 8 5.21 -11.66 2.20
N PHE A 9 5.22 -11.12 3.41
CA PHE A 9 5.92 -11.66 4.57
C PHE A 9 4.89 -12.19 5.55
N TYR A 10 5.05 -13.45 5.98
CA TYR A 10 4.14 -14.10 6.91
C TYR A 10 4.89 -14.67 8.11
N SER A 11 4.20 -14.79 9.23
CA SER A 11 4.68 -15.43 10.46
C SER A 11 3.52 -16.12 11.15
N ASN A 12 3.77 -17.31 11.71
CA ASN A 12 2.75 -18.14 12.36
C ASN A 12 1.53 -18.40 11.45
N GLY A 13 1.77 -18.67 10.17
CA GLY A 13 0.72 -18.93 9.19
C GLY A 13 -0.13 -17.71 8.80
N LYS A 14 0.23 -16.50 9.23
CA LYS A 14 -0.50 -15.26 8.96
C LYS A 14 0.37 -14.24 8.26
N VAL A 15 -0.14 -13.63 7.19
CA VAL A 15 0.52 -12.50 6.53
C VAL A 15 0.63 -11.32 7.51
N LYS A 16 1.81 -10.69 7.54
CA LYS A 16 2.12 -9.55 8.40
C LYS A 16 2.37 -8.29 7.60
N VAL A 17 3.03 -8.41 6.45
CA VAL A 17 3.32 -7.28 5.57
C VAL A 17 3.19 -7.72 4.12
N ILE A 18 2.65 -6.85 3.28
CA ILE A 18 2.69 -6.97 1.82
C ILE A 18 3.34 -5.70 1.26
N ARG A 19 4.17 -5.86 0.23
CA ARG A 19 4.67 -4.77 -0.60
C ARG A 19 4.22 -4.99 -2.03
N GLU A 20 3.65 -3.97 -2.64
CA GLU A 20 3.34 -3.93 -4.07
C GLU A 20 4.07 -2.76 -4.72
N ILE A 21 4.61 -2.98 -5.90
CA ILE A 21 5.29 -1.98 -6.71
C ILE A 21 4.66 -2.03 -8.09
N THR A 22 4.00 -0.94 -8.46
CA THR A 22 3.36 -0.77 -9.76
C THR A 22 4.11 0.29 -10.56
N ASP A 23 4.72 -0.13 -11.65
CA ASP A 23 5.28 0.75 -12.66
C ASP A 23 4.23 1.11 -13.70
N GLN A 24 4.24 2.37 -14.11
CA GLN A 24 3.40 2.95 -15.14
C GLN A 24 4.30 3.57 -16.19
N TYR A 25 4.01 3.29 -17.45
CA TYR A 25 4.70 3.87 -18.59
C TYR A 25 3.68 4.43 -19.57
N ASP A 26 3.81 5.71 -19.91
CA ASP A 26 3.07 6.37 -20.98
C ASP A 26 4.00 6.65 -22.16
N ASP A 27 3.92 5.79 -23.17
CA ASP A 27 4.69 5.86 -24.41
C ASP A 27 4.48 7.20 -25.17
N LYS A 28 3.28 7.82 -25.04
CA LYS A 28 2.94 9.04 -25.78
C LYS A 28 3.47 10.29 -25.10
N ALA A 29 3.45 10.31 -23.77
CA ALA A 29 3.99 11.41 -22.97
C ALA A 29 5.50 11.24 -22.66
N ASN A 30 6.05 10.04 -22.91
CA ASN A 30 7.39 9.64 -22.48
C ASN A 30 7.60 9.83 -20.96
N GLU A 31 6.57 9.46 -20.19
CA GLU A 31 6.53 9.59 -18.74
C GLU A 31 6.54 8.21 -18.06
N THR A 32 7.32 8.10 -17.00
CA THR A 32 7.32 6.96 -16.08
C THR A 32 6.73 7.37 -14.74
N GLY A 33 5.96 6.47 -14.14
CA GLY A 33 5.45 6.60 -12.79
C GLY A 33 5.67 5.31 -12.03
N ARG A 34 5.87 5.42 -10.71
CA ARG A 34 5.93 4.27 -9.82
C ARG A 34 5.10 4.54 -8.58
N VAL A 35 4.22 3.60 -8.27
CA VAL A 35 3.46 3.54 -7.02
C VAL A 35 3.98 2.38 -6.19
N THR A 36 4.41 2.66 -4.96
CA THR A 36 4.76 1.61 -3.98
C THR A 36 3.73 1.62 -2.86
N LEU A 37 3.08 0.48 -2.62
CA LEU A 37 2.23 0.25 -1.45
C LEU A 37 2.95 -0.67 -0.47
N ARG A 38 3.02 -0.25 0.79
CA ARG A 38 3.44 -1.11 1.91
C ARG A 38 2.27 -1.22 2.87
N MET A 39 1.79 -2.44 3.07
CA MET A 39 0.59 -2.74 3.84
C MET A 39 0.97 -3.65 4.99
N ALA A 40 0.72 -3.22 6.22
CA ALA A 40 0.91 -4.00 7.43
C ALA A 40 -0.44 -4.48 7.95
N PHE A 41 -0.44 -5.68 8.55
CA PHE A 41 -1.66 -6.34 9.03
C PHE A 41 -1.53 -6.74 10.50
N GLN A 42 -2.60 -6.47 11.26
CA GLN A 42 -2.73 -6.84 12.66
C GLN A 42 -4.13 -7.41 12.87
N ASN A 43 -4.25 -8.48 13.66
CA ASN A 43 -5.53 -9.14 13.94
C ASN A 43 -6.33 -9.49 12.66
N ASP A 44 -5.61 -9.97 11.63
CA ASP A 44 -6.15 -10.32 10.30
C ASP A 44 -6.81 -9.15 9.54
N LYS A 45 -6.49 -7.90 9.90
CA LYS A 45 -7.01 -6.68 9.27
C LYS A 45 -5.89 -5.72 8.85
N PRO A 46 -6.10 -4.86 7.84
CA PRO A 46 -5.17 -3.77 7.55
C PRO A 46 -4.95 -2.89 8.77
N TRP A 47 -3.69 -2.68 9.13
CA TRP A 47 -3.30 -1.87 10.28
C TRP A 47 -2.74 -0.53 9.84
N VAL A 48 -1.77 -0.53 8.93
CA VAL A 48 -1.14 0.67 8.39
C VAL A 48 -0.85 0.45 6.91
N ILE A 49 -1.10 1.47 6.09
CA ILE A 49 -0.77 1.48 4.67
C ILE A 49 0.03 2.73 4.38
N VAL A 50 1.16 2.56 3.68
CA VAL A 50 1.97 3.64 3.14
C VAL A 50 1.93 3.54 1.62
N LYS A 51 1.40 4.56 0.95
CA LYS A 51 1.46 4.75 -0.50
C LYS A 51 2.51 5.80 -0.82
N GLU A 52 3.47 5.44 -1.66
CA GLU A 52 4.48 6.35 -2.22
C GLU A 52 4.28 6.45 -3.73
N GLU A 53 4.28 7.67 -4.25
CA GLU A 53 4.20 7.95 -5.68
C GLU A 53 5.49 8.67 -6.11
N SER A 54 6.11 8.23 -7.19
CA SER A 54 7.40 8.74 -7.69
C SER A 54 7.44 8.69 -9.21
N SER A 55 8.40 9.37 -9.82
CA SER A 55 8.60 9.36 -11.29
C SER A 55 9.29 8.10 -11.83
N GLY A 56 9.58 7.10 -10.98
CA GLY A 56 10.20 5.85 -11.40
C GLY A 56 11.11 5.23 -10.34
N GLU A 57 11.87 4.22 -10.74
CA GLU A 57 12.81 3.52 -9.86
C GLU A 57 13.89 4.45 -9.30
N GLY A 58 14.12 4.39 -7.98
CA GLY A 58 15.14 5.18 -7.30
C GLY A 58 14.81 6.66 -7.15
N ALA A 59 13.72 7.15 -7.77
CA ALA A 59 13.26 8.52 -7.60
C ALA A 59 12.70 8.74 -6.19
N ARG A 60 12.96 9.93 -5.64
CA ARG A 60 12.33 10.34 -4.37
C ARG A 60 10.81 10.43 -4.56
N PRO A 61 9.99 9.96 -3.62
CA PRO A 61 8.55 10.13 -3.70
C PRO A 61 8.14 11.60 -3.78
N SER A 62 7.31 11.94 -4.76
CA SER A 62 6.66 13.24 -4.91
C SER A 62 5.39 13.35 -4.04
N ALA A 63 4.79 12.21 -3.71
CA ALA A 63 3.70 12.10 -2.75
C ALA A 63 3.86 10.88 -1.83
N ILE A 64 3.48 11.05 -0.56
CA ILE A 64 3.41 10.00 0.44
C ILE A 64 2.09 10.12 1.18
N THR A 65 1.29 9.05 1.19
CA THR A 65 0.06 8.95 1.97
C THR A 65 0.21 7.82 2.98
N LYS A 66 -0.06 8.10 4.26
CA LYS A 66 -0.05 7.13 5.36
C LYS A 66 -1.42 7.10 6.01
N VAL A 67 -2.04 5.94 6.00
CA VAL A 67 -3.33 5.72 6.67
C VAL A 67 -3.22 4.54 7.62
N GLY A 68 -3.93 4.58 8.74
CA GLY A 68 -3.85 3.53 9.73
C GLY A 68 -5.04 3.49 10.67
N TRP A 69 -5.36 2.28 11.14
CA TRP A 69 -6.53 1.98 11.94
C TRP A 69 -6.14 1.45 13.31
N ASP A 70 -6.97 1.70 14.31
CA ASP A 70 -6.85 1.05 15.62
C ASP A 70 -7.53 -0.33 15.62
N ASP A 71 -7.46 -1.04 16.75
CA ASP A 71 -8.07 -2.38 16.90
C ASP A 71 -9.61 -2.35 16.77
N SER A 72 -10.27 -1.20 16.96
CA SER A 72 -11.70 -1.02 16.74
C SER A 72 -12.06 -0.89 15.26
N GLY A 73 -11.07 -0.67 14.39
CA GLY A 73 -11.26 -0.37 12.97
C GLY A 73 -11.47 1.12 12.70
N SER A 74 -11.22 1.99 13.68
CA SER A 74 -11.32 3.44 13.50
C SER A 74 -10.05 3.99 12.86
N LEU A 75 -10.20 4.89 11.87
CA LEU A 75 -9.08 5.52 11.18
C LEU A 75 -8.41 6.57 12.08
N VAL A 76 -7.18 6.30 12.51
CA VAL A 76 -6.41 7.10 13.50
C VAL A 76 -5.16 7.77 12.93
N LEU A 77 -4.65 7.32 11.77
CA LEU A 77 -3.56 7.95 11.03
C LEU A 77 -4.06 8.37 9.65
N LYS A 78 -3.75 9.61 9.23
CA LYS A 78 -4.23 10.20 7.96
C LYS A 78 -3.20 11.13 7.32
N ASP A 79 -1.90 10.90 7.50
CA ASP A 79 -0.89 11.84 7.02
C ASP A 79 -0.77 11.79 5.49
N LYS A 80 -0.70 12.96 4.86
CA LYS A 80 -0.40 13.11 3.44
C LYS A 80 0.64 14.19 3.22
N LEU A 81 1.66 13.91 2.41
CA LEU A 81 2.65 14.87 1.95
C LEU A 81 2.66 14.82 0.43
N ALA A 82 2.32 15.91 -0.24
CA ALA A 82 2.33 16.00 -1.70
C ALA A 82 2.72 17.42 -2.12
N GLY A 83 3.56 17.56 -3.16
CA GLY A 83 3.99 18.88 -3.65
C GLY A 83 4.69 19.73 -2.59
N GLY A 84 5.33 19.10 -1.60
CA GLY A 84 5.98 19.78 -0.47
C GLY A 84 5.02 20.25 0.63
N GLN A 85 3.72 19.97 0.54
CA GLN A 85 2.72 20.37 1.52
C GLN A 85 2.19 19.19 2.32
N ALA A 86 2.15 19.35 3.64
CA ALA A 86 1.51 18.40 4.53
C ALA A 86 0.00 18.67 4.60
N SER A 87 -0.79 17.60 4.53
CA SER A 87 -2.25 17.62 4.63
C SER A 87 -2.74 16.29 5.19
N GLN A 88 -4.07 16.10 5.22
CA GLN A 88 -4.68 14.84 5.64
C GLN A 88 -5.25 14.09 4.44
N ALA A 89 -5.11 12.76 4.46
CA ALA A 89 -5.81 11.86 3.56
C ALA A 89 -7.32 11.94 3.80
N THR A 90 -8.12 11.94 2.74
CA THR A 90 -9.57 11.94 2.88
C THR A 90 -10.09 10.57 3.34
N SER A 91 -11.32 10.54 3.84
CA SER A 91 -11.98 9.28 4.23
C SER A 91 -12.12 8.33 3.04
N GLU A 92 -12.37 8.87 1.84
CA GLU A 92 -12.49 8.10 0.60
C GLU A 92 -11.15 7.50 0.18
N GLU A 93 -10.06 8.28 0.24
CA GLU A 93 -8.71 7.79 -0.03
C GLU A 93 -8.32 6.67 0.94
N ALA A 94 -8.58 6.87 2.24
CA ALA A 94 -8.29 5.88 3.27
C ALA A 94 -9.11 4.60 3.07
N ASN A 95 -10.40 4.71 2.75
CA ASN A 95 -11.24 3.55 2.48
C ASN A 95 -10.79 2.80 1.21
N ALA A 96 -10.43 3.50 0.14
CA ALA A 96 -9.92 2.87 -1.07
C ALA A 96 -8.65 2.05 -0.79
N LEU A 97 -7.71 2.62 -0.03
CA LEU A 97 -6.50 1.91 0.41
C LEU A 97 -6.84 0.70 1.30
N TYR A 98 -7.79 0.85 2.22
CA TYR A 98 -8.23 -0.25 3.08
C TYR A 98 -8.79 -1.43 2.27
N GLN A 99 -9.71 -1.16 1.34
CA GLN A 99 -10.31 -2.21 0.50
C GLN A 99 -9.26 -2.91 -0.36
N HIS A 100 -8.30 -2.16 -0.91
CA HIS A 100 -7.17 -2.72 -1.64
C HIS A 100 -6.34 -3.67 -0.76
N ALA A 101 -6.01 -3.24 0.46
CA ALA A 101 -5.24 -4.06 1.39
C ALA A 101 -5.97 -5.33 1.83
N VAL A 102 -7.30 -5.28 1.99
CA VAL A 102 -8.12 -6.48 2.26
C VAL A 102 -8.01 -7.49 1.12
N GLN A 103 -8.09 -7.02 -0.14
CA GLN A 103 -7.96 -7.90 -1.30
C GLN A 103 -6.54 -8.48 -1.42
N ALA A 104 -5.51 -7.65 -1.24
CA ALA A 104 -4.12 -8.09 -1.22
C ALA A 104 -3.86 -9.14 -0.13
N LEU A 105 -4.41 -8.92 1.08
CA LEU A 105 -4.33 -9.88 2.18
C LEU A 105 -4.95 -11.22 1.81
N ALA A 106 -6.16 -11.22 1.25
CA ALA A 106 -6.83 -12.46 0.86
C ALA A 106 -6.01 -13.25 -0.16
N GLN A 107 -5.46 -12.57 -1.17
CA GLN A 107 -4.62 -13.21 -2.19
C GLN A 107 -3.31 -13.76 -1.62
N ALA A 108 -2.61 -12.98 -0.78
CA ALA A 108 -1.36 -13.40 -0.17
C ALA A 108 -1.57 -14.53 0.85
N GLN A 109 -2.62 -14.45 1.66
CA GLN A 109 -2.93 -15.44 2.70
C GLN A 109 -3.26 -16.81 2.12
N ALA A 110 -3.91 -16.85 0.94
CA ALA A 110 -4.16 -18.10 0.21
C ALA A 110 -2.87 -18.82 -0.25
N LYS A 111 -1.75 -18.10 -0.34
CA LYS A 111 -0.44 -18.63 -0.74
C LYS A 111 0.46 -18.96 0.45
N VAL A 112 0.04 -18.65 1.68
CA VAL A 112 0.80 -19.00 2.89
C VAL A 112 0.76 -20.52 3.10
N PRO A 113 1.92 -21.18 3.27
CA PRO A 113 1.96 -22.60 3.59
C PRO A 113 1.19 -22.91 4.87
N LYS A 114 0.43 -24.02 4.85
CA LYS A 114 -0.24 -24.50 6.06
C LYS A 114 0.80 -24.92 7.10
N PRO A 115 0.55 -24.67 8.40
CA PRO A 115 1.37 -25.27 9.46
C PRO A 115 1.43 -26.79 9.27
N LYS A 116 2.61 -27.38 9.48
CA LYS A 116 2.78 -28.83 9.49
C LYS A 116 2.20 -29.42 10.78
#